data_AF-A0AAE1M6J2-F1
#
_entry.id   AF-A0AAE1M6J2-F1
#
_cell.length_a   1.000
_cell.length_b   1.000
_cell.length_c   1.000
_cell.angle_alpha   90.00
_cell.angle_beta   90.00
_cell.angle_gamma   90.00
#
_symmetry.space_group_name_H-M   'P 1'
#
loop_
_entity.id
_entity.type
_entity.pdbx_description
1 polymer ?
#
loop_
_entity_poly.entity_id
_entity_poly.type
_entity_poly.pdbx_seq_one_letter_code
_entity_poly.pdbx_strand_id
1 'polypeptide(L)'
;MWVNKKVDCNCFMLYARALSITSGEDPRYWKWIQVQESSGTMLEAAELKSVRSLEVHGRLDTRKLTAGVLYEVRFHVMLKDPAQGWEVPVNVRLVLPGGKKQEHKENLISKMKGQWIEIPVGQFVAPAHVEGGEMEFSLYEIEGEAWKQGLVIKGVSIEPNPHDYRIPLE
;
A
#
# COMPACT_ATOMS: atom_id res chain seq x y z
N MET A 1 7.15 -12.58 0.85
CA MET A 1 7.10 -13.03 -0.55
C MET A 1 6.41 -14.37 -0.58
N TRP A 2 5.49 -14.57 -1.52
CA TRP A 2 4.95 -15.88 -1.86
C TRP A 2 4.89 -16.01 -3.37
N VAL A 3 4.70 -17.22 -3.89
CA VAL A 3 4.49 -17.43 -5.32
C VAL A 3 3.00 -17.61 -5.56
N ASN A 4 2.42 -16.85 -6.49
CA ASN A 4 1.09 -17.15 -6.98
C ASN A 4 1.15 -18.38 -7.88
N LYS A 5 0.78 -19.53 -7.31
CA LYS A 5 0.86 -20.84 -7.98
C LYS A 5 0.08 -20.94 -9.28
N LYS A 6 -0.93 -20.10 -9.50
CA LYS A 6 -1.71 -20.13 -10.75
C LYS A 6 -0.95 -19.55 -11.94
N VAL A 7 -0.02 -18.63 -11.68
CA VAL A 7 0.68 -17.87 -12.71
C VAL A 7 2.20 -17.96 -12.59
N ASP A 8 2.69 -18.77 -11.64
CA ASP A 8 4.10 -18.95 -11.27
C ASP A 8 4.89 -17.61 -11.14
N CYS A 9 4.26 -16.62 -10.51
CA CYS A 9 4.84 -15.29 -10.34
C CYS A 9 5.06 -14.93 -8.87
N ASN A 10 6.12 -14.16 -8.61
CA ASN A 10 6.43 -13.66 -7.26
C ASN A 10 5.44 -12.58 -6.83
N CYS A 11 4.83 -12.75 -5.66
CA CYS A 11 4.01 -11.75 -4.99
C CYS A 11 4.67 -11.25 -3.70
N PHE A 12 4.38 -10.01 -3.35
CA PHE A 12 4.89 -9.38 -2.14
C PHE A 12 3.77 -8.76 -1.31
N MET A 13 3.94 -8.85 0.00
CA MET A 13 3.18 -8.10 0.99
C MET A 13 4.22 -7.47 1.90
N LEU A 14 4.28 -6.15 1.88
CA LEU A 14 5.11 -5.35 2.75
C LEU A 14 4.22 -4.84 3.88
N TYR A 15 4.31 -5.49 5.04
CA TYR A 15 3.54 -5.10 6.23
C TYR A 15 3.97 -3.73 6.74
N ALA A 16 3.13 -3.10 7.56
CA ALA A 16 3.32 -1.73 8.04
C ALA A 16 4.70 -1.48 8.68
N ARG A 17 5.29 -2.47 9.36
CA ARG A 17 6.65 -2.40 9.92
C ARG A 17 7.78 -2.27 8.89
N ALA A 18 7.52 -2.64 7.63
CA ALA A 18 8.45 -2.46 6.52
C ALA A 18 8.25 -1.12 5.78
N LEU A 19 7.26 -0.31 6.21
CA LEU A 19 6.98 0.99 5.62
C LEU A 19 7.66 2.10 6.43
N SER A 20 8.03 3.18 5.75
CA SER A 20 8.42 4.43 6.37
C SER A 20 7.17 5.26 6.64
N ILE A 21 6.77 5.35 7.91
CA ILE A 21 5.62 6.13 8.37
C ILE A 21 6.16 7.35 9.11
N THR A 22 5.81 8.56 8.66
CA THR A 22 6.25 9.79 9.35
C THR A 22 5.71 9.83 10.78
N SER A 23 6.63 9.96 11.74
CA SER A 23 6.37 9.84 13.18
C SER A 23 5.79 8.48 13.63
N GLY A 24 5.91 7.41 12.82
CA GLY A 24 5.31 6.10 13.09
C GLY A 24 5.73 5.43 14.39
N GLU A 25 6.91 5.76 14.91
CA GLU A 25 7.41 5.28 16.20
C GLU A 25 7.05 6.20 17.39
N ASP A 26 6.41 7.35 17.12
CA ASP A 26 5.95 8.25 18.17
C ASP A 26 4.57 7.83 18.67
N PRO A 27 4.46 7.32 19.92
CA PRO A 27 3.19 6.82 20.45
C PRO A 27 2.15 7.93 20.68
N ARG A 28 2.52 9.22 20.56
CA ARG A 28 1.56 10.33 20.58
C ARG A 28 0.69 10.34 19.32
N TYR A 29 1.25 9.92 18.19
CA TYR A 29 0.62 10.02 16.88
C TYR A 29 0.19 8.67 16.32
N TRP A 30 0.90 7.59 16.65
CA TRP A 30 0.64 6.25 16.14
C TRP A 30 0.54 5.21 17.27
N LYS A 31 -0.09 4.09 16.96
CA LYS A 31 -0.15 2.91 17.82
C LYS A 31 0.05 1.68 16.95
N TRP A 32 0.95 0.79 17.36
CA TRP A 32 1.06 -0.52 16.75
C TRP A 32 0.02 -1.46 17.38
N ILE A 33 -0.81 -2.08 16.54
CA ILE A 33 -1.87 -3.00 16.97
C ILE A 33 -1.67 -4.37 16.34
N GLN A 34 -2.09 -5.41 17.06
CA GLN A 34 -2.11 -6.77 16.54
C GLN A 34 -3.38 -6.98 15.72
N VAL A 35 -3.22 -7.47 14.51
CA VAL A 35 -4.32 -7.90 13.64
C VAL A 35 -4.06 -9.33 13.20
N GLN A 36 -5.14 -10.10 13.09
CA GLN A 36 -5.06 -11.51 12.71
C GLN A 36 -5.40 -11.67 11.23
N GLU A 37 -4.53 -12.37 10.50
CA GLU A 37 -4.82 -12.79 9.13
C GLU A 37 -5.77 -13.98 9.10
N SER A 38 -6.37 -14.22 7.93
CA SER A 38 -7.16 -15.43 7.68
C SER A 38 -6.38 -16.72 7.93
N SER A 39 -5.04 -16.70 7.81
CA SER A 39 -4.15 -17.82 8.14
C SER A 39 -4.00 -18.08 9.65
N GLY A 40 -4.51 -17.19 10.52
CA GLY A 40 -4.25 -17.20 11.96
C GLY A 40 -2.92 -16.54 12.36
N THR A 41 -2.13 -16.06 11.41
CA THR A 41 -0.90 -15.31 11.69
C THR A 41 -1.26 -13.95 12.30
N MET A 42 -0.63 -13.63 13.44
CA MET A 42 -0.72 -12.32 14.07
C MET A 42 0.35 -11.39 13.47
N LEU A 43 -0.05 -10.19 13.09
CA LEU A 43 0.85 -9.18 12.53
C LEU A 43 0.57 -7.80 13.11
N GLU A 44 1.57 -6.93 13.03
CA GLU A 44 1.44 -5.54 13.46
C GLU A 44 0.95 -4.64 12.33
N ALA A 45 -0.15 -3.93 12.60
CA ALA A 45 -0.66 -2.83 11.78
C ALA A 45 -0.43 -1.49 12.49
N ALA A 46 -0.28 -0.41 11.74
CA ALA A 46 -0.12 0.94 12.27
C ALA A 46 -1.48 1.65 12.34
N GLU A 47 -1.93 1.98 13.54
CA GLU A 47 -3.12 2.77 13.80
C GLU A 47 -2.76 4.23 14.05
N LEU A 48 -3.35 5.12 13.26
CA LEU A 48 -3.21 6.56 13.38
C LEU A 48 -4.09 7.09 14.50
N LYS A 49 -3.47 7.66 15.54
CA LYS A 49 -4.17 8.35 16.63
C LYS A 49 -4.59 9.75 16.23
N SER A 50 -3.65 10.57 15.74
CA SER A 50 -3.92 11.96 15.35
C SER A 50 -2.72 12.58 14.63
N VAL A 51 -2.85 13.04 13.39
CA VAL A 51 -1.82 13.87 12.71
C VAL A 51 -2.46 14.95 11.83
N ARG A 52 -1.74 16.04 11.56
CA ARG A 52 -2.14 17.02 10.53
C ARG A 52 -1.66 16.62 9.13
N SER A 53 -0.39 16.23 9.01
CA SER A 53 0.18 15.71 7.76
C SER A 53 0.33 14.19 7.87
N LEU A 54 -0.20 13.46 6.90
CA LEU A 54 -0.04 12.02 6.75
C LEU A 54 0.95 11.76 5.62
N GLU A 55 2.02 11.01 5.89
CA GLU A 55 2.99 10.60 4.88
C GLU A 55 3.48 9.18 5.18
N VAL A 56 3.25 8.28 4.22
CA VAL A 56 3.61 6.86 4.30
C VAL A 56 4.27 6.46 2.99
N HIS A 57 5.46 5.87 3.07
CA HIS A 57 6.24 5.43 1.92
C HIS A 57 6.64 3.97 2.08
N GLY A 58 6.73 3.27 0.97
CA GLY A 58 7.38 1.97 0.90
C GLY A 58 8.13 1.82 -0.41
N ARG A 59 9.08 0.88 -0.40
CA ARG A 59 9.98 0.64 -1.52
C ARG A 59 10.11 -0.85 -1.76
N LEU A 60 10.25 -1.20 -3.04
CA LEU A 60 10.57 -2.56 -3.44
C LEU A 60 11.51 -2.51 -4.64
N ASP A 61 12.52 -3.37 -4.64
CA ASP A 61 13.34 -3.58 -5.83
C ASP A 61 12.56 -4.42 -6.86
N THR A 62 12.27 -3.84 -8.02
CA THR A 62 11.49 -4.50 -9.07
C THR A 62 12.17 -5.74 -9.63
N ARG A 63 13.50 -5.90 -9.43
CA ARG A 63 14.25 -7.11 -9.80
C ARG A 63 13.83 -8.36 -9.00
N LYS A 64 13.07 -8.17 -7.91
CA LYS A 64 12.49 -9.27 -7.12
C LYS A 64 11.18 -9.81 -7.72
N LEU A 65 10.59 -9.09 -8.68
CA LEU A 65 9.36 -9.48 -9.36
C LEU A 65 9.67 -10.33 -10.60
N THR A 66 8.70 -11.13 -11.02
CA THR A 66 8.80 -11.85 -12.31
C THR A 66 8.71 -10.86 -13.46
N ALA A 67 9.77 -10.73 -14.26
CA ALA A 67 9.83 -9.77 -15.36
C ALA A 67 8.77 -10.03 -16.44
N GLY A 68 8.30 -8.98 -17.11
CA GLY A 68 7.31 -9.04 -18.19
C GLY A 68 5.85 -9.12 -17.73
N VAL A 69 5.60 -9.36 -16.45
CA VAL A 69 4.24 -9.50 -15.86
C VAL A 69 3.69 -8.15 -15.43
N LEU A 70 2.37 -7.95 -15.58
CA LEU A 70 1.65 -6.75 -15.14
C LEU A 70 1.40 -6.92 -13.65
N TYR A 71 1.99 -6.05 -12.85
CA TYR A 71 1.73 -5.98 -11.43
C TYR A 71 0.77 -4.85 -11.11
N GLU A 72 -0.02 -5.07 -10.07
CA GLU A 72 -0.79 -4.04 -9.39
C GLU A 72 -0.26 -3.85 -7.97
N VAL A 73 -0.15 -2.59 -7.56
CA VAL A 73 0.28 -2.18 -6.22
C VAL A 73 -0.94 -1.66 -5.46
N ARG A 74 -1.24 -2.20 -4.28
CA ARG A 74 -2.42 -1.82 -3.47
C ARG A 74 -2.04 -1.59 -2.01
N PHE A 75 -2.45 -0.46 -1.43
CA PHE A 75 -2.44 -0.27 0.02
C PHE A 75 -3.60 -1.04 0.64
N HIS A 76 -3.33 -1.73 1.75
CA HIS A 76 -4.33 -2.40 2.58
C HIS A 76 -4.56 -1.58 3.83
N VAL A 77 -5.70 -0.89 3.90
CA VAL A 77 -6.02 0.01 5.02
C VAL A 77 -7.43 -0.24 5.54
N MET A 78 -7.73 0.34 6.70
CA MET A 78 -9.07 0.33 7.28
C MET A 78 -9.31 1.68 7.95
N LEU A 79 -10.51 2.24 7.78
CA LEU A 79 -10.97 3.35 8.62
C LEU A 79 -11.78 2.77 9.78
N LYS A 80 -11.34 3.01 11.02
CA LYS A 80 -12.13 2.67 12.19
C LYS A 80 -13.39 3.54 12.29
N ASP A 81 -14.32 3.11 13.15
CA ASP A 81 -15.42 3.95 13.58
C ASP A 81 -15.27 4.23 15.08
N PRO A 82 -15.09 5.50 15.50
CA PRO A 82 -15.03 6.71 14.67
C PRO A 82 -13.69 6.88 13.93
N ALA A 83 -13.76 7.58 12.78
CA ALA A 83 -12.61 8.16 12.08
C ALA A 83 -12.97 9.59 11.63
N GLN A 84 -12.00 10.50 11.61
CA GLN A 84 -12.20 11.94 11.37
C GLN A 84 -11.05 12.55 10.56
N GLY A 85 -11.31 13.68 9.90
CA GLY A 85 -10.30 14.46 9.16
C GLY A 85 -10.02 13.97 7.73
N TRP A 86 -10.94 13.18 7.16
CA TRP A 86 -10.80 12.53 5.85
C TRP A 86 -11.65 13.17 4.76
N GLU A 87 -12.05 14.43 4.94
CA GLU A 87 -12.81 15.20 3.96
C GLU A 87 -11.96 15.57 2.73
N VAL A 88 -10.65 15.76 2.96
CA VAL A 88 -9.66 15.91 1.89
C VAL A 88 -9.19 14.52 1.44
N PRO A 89 -9.32 14.17 0.16
CA PRO A 89 -8.80 12.92 -0.37
C PRO A 89 -7.30 12.76 -0.15
N VAL A 90 -6.85 11.54 0.13
CA VAL A 90 -5.41 11.23 0.18
C VAL A 90 -4.86 11.14 -1.24
N ASN A 91 -3.60 11.48 -1.44
CA ASN A 91 -2.86 11.17 -2.66
C ASN A 91 -2.23 9.79 -2.53
N VAL A 92 -2.34 9.00 -3.58
CA VAL A 92 -1.59 7.75 -3.74
C VAL A 92 -0.72 7.85 -4.97
N ARG A 93 0.54 7.41 -4.85
CA ARG A 93 1.55 7.61 -5.88
C ARG A 93 2.43 6.37 -6.03
N LEU A 94 2.76 6.03 -7.26
CA LEU A 94 3.75 5.04 -7.66
C LEU A 94 4.83 5.72 -8.51
N VAL A 95 6.09 5.54 -8.15
CA VAL A 95 7.27 5.98 -8.91
C VAL A 95 8.10 4.77 -9.28
N LEU A 96 8.29 4.55 -10.57
CA LEU A 96 9.02 3.42 -11.13
C LEU A 96 10.50 3.75 -11.35
N PRO A 97 11.37 2.73 -11.52
CA PRO A 97 12.71 2.92 -12.04
C PRO A 97 12.68 3.77 -13.33
N GLY A 98 13.60 4.73 -13.45
CA GLY A 98 13.61 5.70 -14.55
C GLY A 98 12.66 6.89 -14.36
N GLY A 99 11.97 7.00 -13.23
CA GLY A 99 11.23 8.20 -12.82
C GLY A 99 9.79 8.32 -13.36
N LYS A 100 9.28 7.30 -14.06
CA LYS A 100 7.87 7.29 -14.49
C LYS A 100 6.95 7.29 -13.26
N LYS A 101 6.02 8.25 -13.21
CA LYS A 101 5.10 8.48 -12.08
C LYS A 101 3.66 8.17 -12.47
N GLN A 102 2.92 7.56 -11.55
CA GLN A 102 1.46 7.46 -11.54
C GLN A 102 0.96 8.03 -10.22
N GLU A 103 -0.09 8.84 -10.26
CA GLU A 103 -0.63 9.48 -9.05
C GLU A 103 -2.12 9.78 -9.23
N HIS A 104 -2.90 9.56 -8.19
CA HIS A 104 -4.31 9.96 -8.14
C HIS A 104 -4.74 10.22 -6.69
N LYS A 105 -5.94 10.80 -6.56
CA LYS A 105 -6.57 11.06 -5.27
C LYS A 105 -7.56 9.95 -4.92
N GLU A 106 -7.55 9.51 -3.68
CA GLU A 106 -8.48 8.52 -3.15
C GLU A 106 -9.32 9.13 -2.01
N ASN A 107 -10.64 9.07 -2.15
CA ASN A 107 -11.54 9.53 -1.10
C ASN A 107 -11.81 8.40 -0.11
N LEU A 108 -11.38 8.59 1.14
CA LEU A 108 -11.56 7.58 2.19
C LEU A 108 -12.91 7.67 2.89
N ILE A 109 -13.58 8.83 2.92
CA ILE A 109 -14.85 8.99 3.67
C ILE A 109 -16.00 8.18 3.06
N SER A 110 -15.94 7.92 1.75
CA SER A 110 -16.95 7.12 1.03
C SER A 110 -16.76 5.62 1.22
N LYS A 111 -15.66 5.19 1.85
CA LYS A 111 -15.35 3.79 2.08
C LYS A 111 -16.03 3.29 3.35
N MET A 112 -16.40 2.01 3.34
CA MET A 112 -17.04 1.37 4.48
C MET A 112 -16.07 1.30 5.67
N LYS A 113 -16.50 1.85 6.81
CA LYS A 113 -15.73 1.82 8.05
C LYS A 113 -15.73 0.41 8.66
N GLY A 114 -14.67 0.11 9.40
CA GLY A 114 -14.50 -1.16 10.11
C GLY A 114 -14.13 -2.35 9.23
N GLN A 115 -13.86 -2.14 7.93
CA GLN A 115 -13.43 -3.18 7.01
C GLN A 115 -12.11 -2.84 6.35
N TRP A 116 -11.35 -3.88 6.02
CA TRP A 116 -10.17 -3.73 5.17
C TRP A 116 -10.59 -3.34 3.76
N ILE A 117 -9.97 -2.28 3.26
CA ILE A 117 -10.13 -1.76 1.91
C ILE A 117 -8.78 -1.82 1.20
N GLU A 118 -8.85 -2.12 -0.08
CA GLU A 118 -7.70 -2.04 -0.98
C GLU A 118 -7.76 -0.72 -1.73
N ILE A 119 -6.69 0.05 -1.65
CA ILE A 119 -6.52 1.30 -2.41
C ILE A 119 -5.49 1.04 -3.51
N PRO A 120 -5.91 1.00 -4.79
CA PRO A 120 -4.97 0.90 -5.90
C PRO A 120 -4.01 2.08 -5.89
N VAL A 121 -2.72 1.82 -6.12
CA VAL A 121 -1.70 2.86 -6.26
C VAL A 121 -1.36 3.07 -7.72
N GLY A 122 -1.22 1.97 -8.46
CA GLY A 122 -0.91 1.97 -9.88
C GLY A 122 -0.57 0.56 -10.37
N GLN A 123 -0.39 0.46 -11.68
CA GLN A 123 -0.06 -0.78 -12.36
C GLN A 123 1.18 -0.59 -13.25
N PHE A 124 2.00 -1.62 -13.36
CA PHE A 124 3.19 -1.56 -14.21
C PHE A 124 3.62 -2.95 -14.67
N VAL A 125 4.28 -2.99 -15.82
CA VAL A 125 4.95 -4.21 -16.27
C VAL A 125 6.30 -4.28 -15.58
N ALA A 126 6.58 -5.36 -14.87
CA ALA A 126 7.88 -5.56 -14.23
C ALA A 126 8.99 -5.54 -15.29
N PRO A 127 9.99 -4.65 -15.17
CA PRO A 127 11.04 -4.52 -16.17
C PRO A 127 11.95 -5.76 -16.19
N ALA A 128 12.72 -5.91 -17.26
CA ALA A 128 13.81 -6.88 -17.29
C ALA A 128 14.84 -6.56 -16.18
N HIS A 129 15.59 -7.56 -15.72
CA HIS A 129 16.51 -7.40 -14.59
C HIS A 129 17.54 -6.28 -14.79
N VAL A 130 18.00 -6.07 -16.03
CA VAL A 130 18.97 -5.01 -16.39
C VAL A 130 18.39 -3.59 -16.36
N GLU A 131 17.08 -3.46 -16.52
CA GLU A 131 16.32 -2.20 -16.46
C GLU A 131 15.63 -1.99 -15.09
N GLY A 132 15.75 -2.99 -14.21
CA GLY A 132 15.15 -2.99 -12.89
C GLY A 132 15.84 -2.06 -11.91
N GLY A 133 15.13 -1.76 -10.82
CA GLY A 133 15.62 -0.86 -9.78
C GLY A 133 14.59 -0.66 -8.68
N GLU A 134 14.83 0.31 -7.81
CA GLU A 134 13.90 0.62 -6.74
C GLU A 134 12.65 1.33 -7.29
N MET A 135 11.48 0.78 -6.98
CA MET A 135 10.22 1.52 -7.07
C MET A 135 9.83 2.05 -5.69
N GLU A 136 9.16 3.20 -5.67
CA GLU A 136 8.58 3.80 -4.47
C GLU A 136 7.06 3.91 -4.63
N PHE A 137 6.32 3.60 -3.58
CA PHE A 137 4.89 3.86 -3.50
C PHE A 137 4.58 4.60 -2.21
N SER A 138 3.59 5.49 -2.25
CA SER A 138 3.26 6.35 -1.12
C SER A 138 1.77 6.64 -1.02
N LEU A 139 1.31 6.85 0.21
CA LEU A 139 -0.01 7.35 0.56
C LEU A 139 0.19 8.57 1.47
N TYR A 140 -0.32 9.73 1.07
CA TYR A 140 -0.07 10.97 1.80
C TYR A 140 -1.18 12.02 1.64
N GLU A 141 -1.30 12.90 2.63
CA GLU A 141 -2.16 14.08 2.62
C GLU A 141 -1.51 15.14 3.54
N ILE A 142 -1.07 16.25 2.95
CA ILE A 142 -0.25 17.29 3.60
C ILE A 142 -0.96 18.65 3.56
N GLU A 143 -1.93 18.84 2.66
CA GLU A 143 -2.56 20.13 2.35
C GLU A 143 -3.74 20.42 3.27
N GLY A 144 -4.36 19.38 3.85
CA GLY A 144 -5.52 19.52 4.72
C GLY A 144 -5.17 20.10 6.09
N GLU A 145 -5.99 21.05 6.55
CA GLU A 145 -5.87 21.65 7.88
C GLU A 145 -6.43 20.75 8.99
N ALA A 146 -7.28 19.77 8.63
CA ALA A 146 -7.94 18.88 9.57
C ALA A 146 -6.98 17.84 10.16
N TRP A 147 -7.12 17.63 11.47
CA TRP A 147 -6.48 16.51 12.16
C TRP A 147 -7.15 15.19 11.78
N LYS A 148 -6.32 14.22 11.41
CA LYS A 148 -6.72 12.90 10.90
C LYS A 148 -6.56 11.84 11.97
N GLN A 149 -7.57 10.99 12.12
CA GLN A 149 -7.52 9.86 13.05
C GLN A 149 -8.28 8.63 12.55
N GLY A 150 -7.92 7.47 13.09
CA GLY A 150 -8.66 6.23 12.89
C GLY A 150 -8.28 5.43 11.64
N LEU A 151 -7.29 5.89 10.86
CA LEU A 151 -6.71 5.08 9.77
C LEU A 151 -5.84 3.97 10.36
N VAL A 152 -6.03 2.76 9.88
CA VAL A 152 -5.18 1.60 10.18
C VAL A 152 -4.53 1.14 8.89
N ILE A 153 -3.22 0.95 8.90
CA ILE A 153 -2.44 0.48 7.75
C ILE A 153 -1.93 -0.91 8.07
N LYS A 154 -2.34 -1.90 7.27
CA LYS A 154 -1.80 -3.26 7.31
C LYS A 154 -0.49 -3.36 6.54
N GLY A 155 -0.44 -2.76 5.35
CA GLY A 155 0.72 -2.82 4.47
C GLY A 155 0.36 -2.57 3.01
N VAL A 156 1.24 -3.04 2.12
CA VAL A 156 1.10 -2.89 0.66
C VAL A 156 1.32 -4.23 -0.02
N SER A 157 0.38 -4.63 -0.88
CA SER A 157 0.54 -5.80 -1.76
C SER A 157 1.06 -5.38 -3.13
N ILE A 158 1.89 -6.25 -3.71
CA ILE A 158 2.40 -6.16 -5.08
C ILE A 158 2.18 -7.54 -5.69
N GLU A 159 1.19 -7.63 -6.56
CA GLU A 159 0.68 -8.90 -7.08
C GLU A 159 0.48 -8.83 -8.60
N PRO A 160 0.64 -9.94 -9.32
CA PRO A 160 0.24 -10.03 -10.72
C PRO A 160 -1.22 -9.64 -10.89
N ASN A 161 -1.50 -8.82 -11.89
CA ASN A 161 -2.86 -8.49 -12.27
C ASN A 161 -3.52 -9.75 -12.87
N PRO A 162 -4.66 -10.21 -12.34
CA PRO A 162 -5.33 -11.42 -12.81
C PRO A 162 -5.87 -11.31 -14.24
N HIS A 163 -5.99 -10.10 -14.78
CA HIS A 163 -6.43 -9.81 -16.15
C HIS A 163 -5.25 -9.53 -17.10
N ASP A 164 -4.03 -9.87 -16.71
CA ASP A 164 -2.88 -9.81 -17.61
C ASP A 164 -2.97 -10.92 -18.67
N TYR A 165 -3.43 -10.56 -19.87
CA TYR A 165 -3.55 -11.46 -21.03
C TYR A 165 -2.20 -12.01 -21.53
N ARG A 166 -1.08 -11.55 -20.97
CA ARG A 166 0.28 -12.04 -21.29
C ARG A 166 0.67 -13.26 -20.46
N ILE A 167 -0.13 -13.59 -19.43
CA ILE A 167 0.01 -14.83 -18.68
C ILE A 167 -0.82 -15.90 -19.39
N PRO A 168 -0.22 -17.01 -19.86
CA PRO A 168 -0.99 -18.12 -20.42
C PRO A 168 -1.93 -18.68 -19.34
N LEU A 169 -3.23 -18.70 -19.62
CA LEU A 169 -4.19 -19.47 -18.83
C LEU A 169 -4.00 -20.94 -19.23
N GLU A 170 -3.58 -21.78 -18.28
CA GLU A 170 -3.62 -23.25 -18.45
C GLU A 170 -5.06 -23.76 -18.59
#